data_AF-A0A0E9MG79-F1
#
_entry.id   AF-A0A0E9MG79-F1
#
_cell.length_a   1.000
_cell.length_b   1.000
_cell.length_c   1.000
_cell.angle_alpha   90.00
_cell.angle_beta   90.00
_cell.angle_gamma   90.00
#
_symmetry.space_group_name_H-M   'P 1'
#
loop_
_entity.id
_entity.type
_entity.pdbx_description
1 polymer ?
#
loop_
_entity_poly.entity_id
_entity_poly.type
_entity_poly.pdbx_seq_one_letter_code
_entity_poly.pdbx_strand_id
1 'polypeptide(L)'
;MLKKSFYAATALVAFAFMVPVHADDIKQDRADIQKDTRDIRQDKSDLVKDKADLRKDLKTRNADRQELKQDFKAGDKADAQKERAELRKDNKDIQADRKDLRKDRKELHSDKMDRHQDRRELRHDKHRS
;
A
#
# COMPACT_ATOMS: atom_id res chain seq x y z
N MET A 1 70.61 15.31 -42.20
CA MET A 1 69.72 14.18 -41.87
C MET A 1 69.66 14.01 -40.35
N LEU A 2 68.45 13.78 -39.82
CA LEU A 2 68.06 13.29 -38.47
C LEU A 2 68.48 14.14 -37.25
N LYS A 3 67.69 15.17 -36.87
CA LYS A 3 66.53 15.17 -35.93
C LYS A 3 66.90 14.89 -34.45
N LYS A 4 66.93 15.98 -33.68
CA LYS A 4 66.92 16.03 -32.21
C LYS A 4 65.54 15.57 -31.70
N SER A 5 65.48 14.61 -30.80
CA SER A 5 64.23 14.14 -30.20
C SER A 5 64.21 14.50 -28.71
N PHE A 6 63.37 15.47 -28.36
CA PHE A 6 63.04 15.86 -27.00
C PHE A 6 62.20 14.76 -26.33
N TYR A 7 62.55 14.37 -25.10
CA TYR A 7 61.69 13.56 -24.23
C TYR A 7 60.55 14.44 -23.72
N ALA A 8 59.35 14.28 -24.28
CA ALA A 8 58.14 14.90 -23.77
C ALA A 8 57.52 14.00 -22.70
N ALA A 9 57.57 14.46 -21.45
CA ALA A 9 56.85 13.86 -20.33
C ALA A 9 55.34 14.02 -20.53
N THR A 10 54.65 12.95 -20.91
CA THR A 10 53.20 12.91 -20.92
C THR A 10 52.71 12.66 -19.50
N ALA A 11 52.34 13.73 -18.80
CA ALA A 11 51.60 13.67 -17.56
C ALA A 11 50.19 13.13 -17.83
N LEU A 12 49.87 11.96 -17.28
CA LEU A 12 48.50 11.47 -17.17
C LEU A 12 47.76 12.34 -16.14
N VAL A 13 46.98 13.31 -16.62
CA VAL A 13 46.02 14.01 -15.78
C VAL A 13 44.79 13.12 -15.64
N ALA A 14 44.77 12.29 -14.59
CA ALA A 14 43.56 11.61 -14.14
C ALA A 14 42.62 12.65 -13.52
N PHE A 15 41.75 13.23 -14.33
CA PHE A 15 40.70 14.12 -13.85
C PHE A 15 39.60 13.25 -13.21
N ALA A 16 39.66 13.07 -11.90
CA ALA A 16 38.61 12.42 -11.13
C ALA A 16 37.35 13.29 -11.18
N PHE A 17 36.42 12.96 -12.08
CA PHE A 17 35.05 13.48 -12.03
C PHE A 17 34.37 12.89 -10.80
N MET A 18 34.47 13.58 -9.66
CA MET A 18 33.63 13.33 -8.50
C MET A 18 32.23 13.88 -8.83
N VAL A 19 31.35 13.03 -9.35
CA VAL A 19 29.94 13.36 -9.55
C VAL A 19 29.32 13.68 -8.18
N PRO A 20 28.50 14.74 -8.04
CA PRO A 20 27.82 15.03 -6.78
C PRO A 20 26.65 14.07 -6.57
N VAL A 21 26.95 12.81 -6.24
CA VAL A 21 25.99 11.71 -6.05
C VAL A 21 24.84 12.08 -5.08
N HIS A 22 25.13 12.89 -4.06
CA HIS A 22 24.19 13.21 -2.97
C HIS A 22 22.99 14.09 -3.35
N ALA A 23 23.11 14.96 -4.36
CA ALA A 23 22.03 15.90 -4.67
C ALA A 23 20.89 15.26 -5.48
N ASP A 24 21.21 14.23 -6.25
CA ASP A 24 20.22 13.48 -7.03
C ASP A 24 19.51 12.44 -6.16
N ASP A 25 20.21 11.81 -5.21
CA ASP A 25 19.61 10.92 -4.20
C ASP A 25 18.54 11.67 -3.37
N ILE A 26 18.84 12.87 -2.85
CA ILE A 26 17.87 13.70 -2.09
C ILE A 26 16.62 14.08 -2.91
N LYS A 27 16.75 14.22 -4.24
CA LYS A 27 15.59 14.50 -5.11
C LYS A 27 14.75 13.25 -5.29
N GLN A 28 15.40 12.10 -5.47
CA GLN A 28 14.73 10.81 -5.60
C GLN A 28 13.95 10.46 -4.33
N ASP A 29 14.57 10.56 -3.14
CA ASP A 29 13.90 10.30 -1.86
C ASP A 29 12.65 11.17 -1.66
N ARG A 30 12.72 12.44 -2.08
CA ARG A 30 11.55 13.34 -2.02
C ARG A 30 10.44 12.89 -2.96
N ALA A 31 10.79 12.40 -4.15
CA ALA A 31 9.82 11.91 -5.11
C ALA A 31 9.15 10.62 -4.60
N ASP A 32 9.93 9.72 -4.01
CA ASP A 32 9.47 8.46 -3.43
C ASP A 32 8.53 8.72 -2.24
N ILE A 33 8.93 9.56 -1.27
CA ILE A 33 8.06 9.98 -0.15
C ILE A 33 6.73 10.61 -0.64
N GLN A 34 6.77 11.37 -1.75
CA GLN A 34 5.56 11.96 -2.34
C GLN A 34 4.66 10.90 -2.98
N LYS A 35 5.25 9.88 -3.61
CA LYS A 35 4.53 8.73 -4.15
C LYS A 35 3.87 7.94 -3.01
N ASP A 36 4.61 7.56 -1.98
CA ASP A 36 4.06 6.83 -0.82
C ASP A 36 2.96 7.63 -0.13
N THR A 37 3.09 8.96 -0.09
CA THR A 37 2.04 9.83 0.46
C THR A 37 0.74 9.76 -0.35
N ARG A 38 0.84 9.62 -1.67
CA ARG A 38 -0.34 9.44 -2.55
C ARG A 38 -0.92 8.04 -2.40
N ASP A 39 -0.08 7.02 -2.39
CA ASP A 39 -0.51 5.62 -2.27
C ASP A 39 -1.22 5.40 -0.92
N ILE A 40 -0.63 5.84 0.19
CA ILE A 40 -1.26 5.81 1.53
C ILE A 40 -2.60 6.56 1.59
N ARG A 41 -2.79 7.60 0.77
CA ARG A 41 -4.09 8.30 0.70
C ARG A 41 -5.12 7.48 -0.07
N GLN A 42 -4.69 6.84 -1.15
CA GLN A 42 -5.52 5.94 -1.95
C GLN A 42 -5.98 4.74 -1.10
N ASP A 43 -5.06 4.07 -0.42
CA ASP A 43 -5.39 2.91 0.45
C ASP A 43 -6.35 3.29 1.58
N LYS A 44 -6.20 4.50 2.14
CA LYS A 44 -7.16 5.02 3.12
C LYS A 44 -8.55 5.21 2.53
N SER A 45 -8.64 5.73 1.32
CA SER A 45 -9.92 5.91 0.61
C SER A 45 -10.56 4.54 0.35
N ASP A 46 -9.79 3.58 -0.13
CA ASP A 46 -10.31 2.25 -0.47
C ASP A 46 -10.74 1.49 0.79
N LEU A 47 -9.96 1.55 1.88
CA LEU A 47 -10.38 1.06 3.20
C LEU A 47 -11.68 1.69 3.73
N VAL A 48 -12.01 2.92 3.32
CA VAL A 48 -13.29 3.55 3.69
C VAL A 48 -14.43 2.97 2.87
N LYS A 49 -14.24 2.72 1.58
CA LYS A 49 -15.22 2.08 0.70
C LYS A 49 -15.48 0.64 1.14
N ASP A 50 -14.43 -0.15 1.37
CA ASP A 50 -14.55 -1.55 1.80
C ASP A 50 -15.29 -1.68 3.12
N LYS A 51 -15.06 -0.74 4.06
CA LYS A 51 -15.85 -0.67 5.31
C LYS A 51 -17.31 -0.30 5.08
N ALA A 52 -17.59 0.55 4.09
CA ALA A 52 -18.96 0.94 3.75
C ALA A 52 -19.70 -0.24 3.10
N ASP A 53 -19.05 -0.99 2.23
CA ASP A 53 -19.62 -2.17 1.59
C ASP A 53 -19.85 -3.30 2.59
N LEU A 54 -18.86 -3.60 3.45
CA LEU A 54 -19.04 -4.54 4.57
C LEU A 54 -20.23 -4.18 5.48
N ARG A 55 -20.50 -2.88 5.68
CA ARG A 55 -21.67 -2.43 6.46
C ARG A 55 -22.98 -2.71 5.72
N LYS A 56 -23.02 -2.57 4.39
CA LYS A 56 -24.19 -2.93 3.58
C LYS A 56 -24.44 -4.43 3.65
N ASP A 57 -23.40 -5.25 3.49
CA ASP A 57 -23.53 -6.71 3.54
C ASP A 57 -24.03 -7.19 4.90
N LEU A 58 -23.52 -6.58 5.98
CA LEU A 58 -24.03 -6.85 7.32
C LEU A 58 -25.50 -6.45 7.50
N LYS A 59 -25.97 -5.40 6.81
CA LYS A 59 -27.37 -4.98 6.84
C LYS A 59 -28.24 -5.97 6.07
N THR A 60 -27.85 -6.36 4.86
CA THR A 60 -28.55 -7.37 4.04
C THR A 60 -28.65 -8.68 4.81
N ARG A 61 -27.52 -9.23 5.28
CA ARG A 61 -27.47 -10.46 6.09
C ARG A 61 -28.38 -10.40 7.32
N ASN A 62 -28.52 -9.22 7.95
CA ASN A 62 -29.42 -9.06 9.08
C ASN A 62 -30.90 -9.06 8.67
N ALA A 63 -31.25 -8.53 7.51
CA ALA A 63 -32.59 -8.60 6.93
C ALA A 63 -32.95 -10.05 6.58
N ASP A 64 -32.08 -10.76 5.86
CA ASP A 64 -32.31 -12.17 5.49
C ASP A 64 -32.46 -13.07 6.73
N ARG A 65 -31.73 -12.75 7.82
CA ARG A 65 -31.90 -13.43 9.11
C ARG A 65 -33.27 -13.16 9.74
N GLN A 66 -33.84 -11.97 9.55
CA GLN A 66 -35.17 -11.65 10.04
C GLN A 66 -36.25 -12.35 9.21
N GLU A 67 -36.09 -12.40 7.89
CA GLU A 67 -36.98 -13.13 6.96
C GLU A 67 -36.99 -14.63 7.30
N LEU A 68 -35.82 -15.23 7.47
CA LEU A 68 -35.70 -16.61 7.96
C LEU A 68 -36.43 -16.88 9.27
N LYS A 69 -36.41 -15.92 10.19
CA LYS A 69 -37.15 -16.06 11.45
C LYS A 69 -38.67 -16.00 11.24
N GLN A 70 -39.14 -15.27 10.23
CA GLN A 70 -40.56 -15.19 9.86
C GLN A 70 -41.01 -16.47 9.15
N ASP A 71 -40.22 -16.97 8.20
CA ASP A 71 -40.52 -18.20 7.46
C ASP A 71 -40.60 -19.41 8.38
N PHE A 72 -39.66 -19.53 9.32
CA PHE A 72 -39.72 -20.56 10.36
C PHE A 72 -40.99 -20.46 11.23
N LYS A 73 -41.52 -19.26 11.48
CA LYS A 73 -42.77 -19.09 12.22
C LYS A 73 -43.99 -19.41 11.36
N ALA A 74 -43.96 -19.09 10.08
CA ALA A 74 -45.01 -19.40 9.12
C ALA A 74 -45.08 -20.91 8.78
N GLY A 75 -44.01 -21.65 9.07
CA GLY A 75 -43.93 -23.09 8.83
C GLY A 75 -43.39 -23.44 7.44
N ASP A 76 -42.87 -22.46 6.70
CA ASP A 76 -42.23 -22.69 5.40
C ASP A 76 -40.82 -23.24 5.60
N LYS A 77 -40.69 -24.56 5.57
CA LYS A 77 -39.41 -25.25 5.77
C LYS A 77 -38.52 -25.24 4.53
N ALA A 78 -39.09 -25.08 3.33
CA ALA A 78 -38.33 -25.14 2.10
C ALA A 78 -37.60 -23.82 1.85
N ASP A 79 -38.30 -22.70 2.03
CA ASP A 79 -37.70 -21.38 1.85
C ASP A 79 -36.72 -21.06 2.99
N ALA A 80 -37.05 -21.43 4.23
CA ALA A 80 -36.12 -21.35 5.35
C ALA A 80 -34.81 -22.14 5.15
N GLN A 81 -34.82 -23.24 4.37
CA GLN A 81 -33.58 -23.96 4.05
C GLN A 81 -32.71 -23.21 3.03
N LYS A 82 -33.32 -22.57 2.02
CA LYS A 82 -32.60 -21.78 1.02
C LYS A 82 -31.96 -20.56 1.66
N GLU A 83 -32.72 -19.77 2.41
CA GLU A 83 -32.23 -18.58 3.12
C GLU A 83 -31.10 -18.94 4.10
N ARG A 84 -31.18 -20.10 4.77
CA ARG A 84 -30.09 -20.57 5.64
C ARG A 84 -28.82 -20.89 4.86
N ALA A 85 -28.93 -21.38 3.63
CA ALA A 85 -27.79 -21.60 2.75
C ALA A 85 -27.18 -20.28 2.27
N GLU A 86 -28.02 -19.31 1.91
CA GLU A 86 -27.62 -17.96 1.51
C GLU A 86 -26.91 -17.23 2.66
N LEU A 87 -27.51 -17.20 3.86
CA LEU A 87 -26.87 -16.65 5.07
C LEU A 87 -25.51 -17.30 5.36
N ARG A 88 -25.35 -18.60 5.10
CA ARG A 88 -24.05 -19.27 5.27
C ARG A 88 -23.02 -18.76 4.27
N LYS A 89 -23.43 -18.46 3.04
CA LYS A 89 -22.58 -17.86 2.01
C LYS A 89 -22.21 -16.43 2.40
N ASP A 90 -23.18 -15.59 2.75
CA ASP A 90 -22.93 -14.20 3.15
C ASP A 90 -21.99 -14.11 4.35
N ASN A 91 -22.17 -15.00 5.33
CA ASN A 91 -21.28 -15.05 6.49
C ASN A 91 -19.84 -15.45 6.12
N LYS A 92 -19.63 -16.28 5.10
CA LYS A 92 -18.29 -16.62 4.59
C LYS A 92 -17.68 -15.42 3.87
N ASP A 93 -18.45 -14.75 3.03
CA ASP A 93 -17.99 -13.59 2.26
C ASP A 93 -17.62 -12.45 3.21
N ILE A 94 -18.50 -12.11 4.17
CA ILE A 94 -18.24 -11.15 5.26
C ILE A 94 -16.98 -11.52 6.07
N GLN A 95 -16.72 -12.82 6.28
CA GLN A 95 -15.53 -13.26 7.00
C GLN A 95 -14.25 -13.04 6.16
N ALA A 96 -14.32 -13.28 4.85
CA ALA A 96 -13.23 -13.00 3.93
C ALA A 96 -12.92 -11.49 3.89
N ASP A 97 -13.95 -10.65 3.70
CA ASP A 97 -13.79 -9.19 3.64
C ASP A 97 -13.17 -8.63 4.93
N ARG A 98 -13.59 -9.16 6.09
CA ARG A 98 -13.00 -8.78 7.39
C ARG A 98 -11.52 -9.17 7.51
N LYS A 99 -11.13 -10.29 6.91
CA LYS A 99 -9.73 -10.76 6.91
C LYS A 99 -8.90 -9.87 6.01
N ASP A 100 -9.41 -9.51 4.84
CA ASP A 100 -8.70 -8.67 3.88
C ASP A 100 -8.57 -7.23 4.41
N LEU A 101 -9.65 -6.63 4.92
CA LEU A 101 -9.61 -5.36 5.65
C LEU A 101 -8.59 -5.33 6.80
N ARG A 102 -8.32 -6.48 7.44
CA ARG A 102 -7.31 -6.57 8.50
C ARG A 102 -5.90 -6.54 7.92
N LYS A 103 -5.67 -7.21 6.78
CA LYS A 103 -4.38 -7.18 6.07
C LYS A 103 -4.10 -5.79 5.54
N ASP A 104 -5.05 -5.18 4.84
CA ASP A 104 -4.90 -3.84 4.25
C ASP A 104 -4.58 -2.79 5.32
N ARG A 105 -5.19 -2.89 6.50
CA ARG A 105 -4.85 -2.01 7.64
C ARG A 105 -3.44 -2.23 8.15
N LYS A 106 -2.92 -3.46 8.11
CA LYS A 106 -1.57 -3.80 8.54
C LYS A 106 -0.56 -3.28 7.51
N GLU A 107 -0.82 -3.48 6.23
CA GLU A 107 0.00 -2.98 5.12
C GLU A 107 0.07 -1.45 5.17
N LEU A 108 -1.07 -0.78 5.23
CA LEU A 108 -1.15 0.68 5.40
C LEU A 108 -0.43 1.18 6.67
N HIS A 109 -0.32 0.35 7.70
CA HIS A 109 0.47 0.70 8.89
C HIS A 109 1.97 0.62 8.59
N SER A 110 2.43 -0.46 7.95
CA SER A 110 3.81 -0.61 7.49
C SER A 110 4.22 0.54 6.56
N ASP A 111 3.44 0.86 5.53
CA ASP A 111 3.79 1.92 4.57
C ASP A 111 3.95 3.29 5.25
N LYS A 112 3.15 3.54 6.29
CA LYS A 112 3.28 4.77 7.08
C LYS A 112 4.57 4.80 7.89
N MET A 113 5.02 3.66 8.39
CA MET A 113 6.27 3.53 9.15
C MET A 113 7.47 3.70 8.22
N ASP A 114 7.46 3.05 7.06
CA ASP A 114 8.52 3.11 6.05
C ASP A 114 8.69 4.55 5.56
N ARG A 115 7.62 5.18 5.07
CA ARG A 115 7.66 6.61 4.67
C ARG A 115 8.12 7.54 5.81
N HIS A 116 7.83 7.19 7.07
CA HIS A 116 8.29 7.99 8.20
C HIS A 116 9.79 7.79 8.46
N GLN A 117 10.32 6.59 8.24
CA GLN A 117 11.74 6.31 8.25
C GLN A 117 12.46 7.05 7.11
N ASP A 118 11.95 6.99 5.87
CA ASP A 118 12.53 7.71 4.72
C ASP A 118 12.59 9.22 4.98
N ARG A 119 11.56 9.77 5.61
CA ARG A 119 11.54 11.17 6.04
C ARG A 119 12.61 11.50 7.08
N ARG A 120 13.00 10.56 7.93
CA ARG A 120 14.09 10.75 8.91
C ARG A 120 15.44 10.65 8.23
N GLU A 121 15.63 9.67 7.36
CA GLU A 121 16.86 9.47 6.58
C GLU A 121 17.16 10.70 5.71
N LEU A 122 16.17 11.15 4.93
CA LEU A 122 16.25 12.38 4.14
C LEU A 122 16.60 13.63 4.97
N ARG A 123 16.18 13.69 6.25
CA ARG A 123 16.56 14.79 7.14
C ARG A 123 18.02 14.69 7.56
N HIS A 124 18.52 13.48 7.83
CA HIS A 124 19.91 13.25 8.16
C HIS A 124 20.83 13.56 6.97
N ASP A 125 20.48 13.14 5.77
CA ASP A 125 21.31 13.37 4.58
C ASP A 125 21.45 14.86 4.26
N LYS A 126 20.36 15.63 4.43
CA LYS A 126 20.39 17.10 4.32
C LYS A 126 21.27 17.80 5.36
N HIS A 127 21.51 17.20 6.53
CA HIS A 127 22.40 17.77 7.54
C HIS A 127 23.86 17.36 7.33
N ARG A 128 24.11 16.32 6.52
CA ARG A 128 25.44 15.81 6.21
C ARG A 128 26.01 16.35 4.88
N SER A 129 25.16 16.89 3.99
CA SER A 129 25.51 17.60 2.76
C SER A 129 25.82 19.07 2.99
#